data_AF-A0A3S1GIL2-F1
#
_entry.id   AF-A0A3S1GIL2-F1
#
_cell.length_a   1.000
_cell.length_b   1.000
_cell.length_c   1.000
_cell.angle_alpha   90.00
_cell.angle_beta   90.00
_cell.angle_gamma   90.00
#
_symmetry.space_group_name_H-M   'P 1'
#
loop_
_entity.id
_entity.type
_entity.pdbx_description
1 polymer ?
#
loop_
_entity_poly.entity_id
_entity_poly.type
_entity_poly.pdbx_seq_one_letter_code
_entity_poly.pdbx_strand_id
1 'polypeptide(L)'
;MTRSWRWIVGFGGFGAVLTFLFSIGSNPPVTTIIRSFYAFIAFAVLAFAIGTVLGTLLKPSASPLGGQPEEERGSVLDLATPEDDSELSDLMKSQWSSEPARPAMDFQPLQPSRLVSVDNVNTEDMVQAVRRMKDE
;
A
#
# COMPACT_ATOMS: atom_id res chain seq x y z
N MET A 1 10.08 1.04 3.58
CA MET A 1 10.84 2.19 3.03
C MET A 1 11.42 3.00 4.18
N THR A 2 12.60 2.60 4.66
CA THR A 2 13.30 3.28 5.75
C THR A 2 13.47 4.77 5.41
N ARG A 3 13.11 5.66 6.35
CA ARG A 3 13.34 7.10 6.25
C ARG A 3 14.85 7.36 6.20
N SER A 4 15.44 7.27 5.01
CA SER A 4 16.90 7.36 4.86
C SER A 4 17.35 8.79 5.17
N TRP A 5 17.84 9.03 6.38
CA TRP A 5 18.37 10.32 6.85
C TRP A 5 19.38 10.93 5.87
N ARG A 6 20.04 10.08 5.07
CA ARG A 6 20.91 10.41 3.93
C ARG A 6 20.28 11.41 2.96
N TRP A 7 18.98 11.29 2.66
CA TRP A 7 18.30 12.21 1.76
C TRP A 7 18.10 13.60 2.38
N ILE A 8 17.84 13.67 3.68
CA ILE A 8 17.67 14.93 4.41
C ILE A 8 19.00 15.68 4.44
N VAL A 9 20.10 14.98 4.80
CA VAL A 9 21.43 15.59 4.83
C VAL A 9 21.95 15.92 3.44
N GLY A 10 21.65 15.08 2.43
CA GLY A 10 21.99 15.37 1.04
C GLY A 10 21.32 16.66 0.55
N PHE A 11 20.02 16.84 0.80
CA PHE A 11 19.31 18.06 0.44
C PHE A 11 19.79 19.28 1.22
N GLY A 12 20.04 19.13 2.53
CA GLY A 12 20.62 20.19 3.36
C GLY A 12 21.99 20.62 2.83
N GLY A 13 22.87 19.67 2.54
CA GLY A 13 24.20 19.92 1.97
C GLY A 13 24.12 20.62 0.61
N PHE A 14 23.21 20.18 -0.26
CA PHE A 14 22.97 20.82 -1.54
C PHE A 14 22.57 22.30 -1.38
N GLY A 15 21.63 22.60 -0.47
CA GLY A 15 21.23 23.99 -0.17
C GLY A 15 22.38 24.83 0.37
N ALA A 16 23.17 24.27 1.29
CA ALA A 16 24.32 24.94 1.88
C ALA A 16 25.40 25.29 0.83
N VAL A 17 25.70 24.36 -0.07
CA VAL A 17 26.65 24.54 -1.18
C VAL A 17 26.14 25.61 -2.15
N LEU A 18 24.87 25.56 -2.51
CA LEU A 18 24.27 26.57 -3.41
C LEU A 18 24.38 27.98 -2.81
N THR A 19 24.00 28.15 -1.54
CA THR A 19 24.13 29.43 -0.83
C THR A 19 25.59 29.86 -0.68
N PHE A 20 26.50 28.92 -0.45
CA PHE A 20 27.93 29.22 -0.35
C PHE A 20 28.47 29.80 -1.66
N LEU A 21 28.17 29.16 -2.79
CA LEU A 21 28.59 29.61 -4.13
C LEU A 21 28.08 31.02 -4.44
N PHE A 22 26.84 31.35 -4.07
CA PHE A 22 26.30 32.70 -4.28
C PHE A 22 26.86 33.73 -3.29
N SER A 23 27.15 33.32 -2.05
CA SER A 23 27.54 34.25 -0.99
C SER A 23 29.04 34.55 -0.97
N ILE A 24 29.91 33.64 -1.44
CA ILE A 24 31.38 33.77 -1.35
C ILE A 24 31.93 35.01 -2.07
N GLY A 25 31.32 35.41 -3.19
CA GLY A 25 31.79 36.56 -3.98
C GLY A 25 31.30 37.93 -3.47
N SER A 26 30.30 37.94 -2.58
CA SER A 26 29.62 39.18 -2.17
C SER A 26 29.70 39.47 -0.67
N ASN A 27 30.17 38.52 0.15
CA ASN A 27 30.16 38.67 1.61
C ASN A 27 31.45 38.14 2.24
N PRO A 28 31.86 38.66 3.41
CA PRO A 28 32.92 38.08 4.22
C PRO A 28 32.75 36.57 4.46
N PRO A 29 33.85 35.82 4.66
CA PRO A 29 33.79 34.37 4.81
C PRO A 29 32.91 33.93 5.99
N VAL A 30 32.96 34.67 7.10
CA VAL A 30 32.15 34.39 8.29
C VAL A 30 30.66 34.49 8.00
N THR A 31 30.22 35.56 7.33
CA THR A 31 28.82 35.75 6.94
C THR A 31 28.35 34.69 5.96
N THR A 32 29.23 34.26 5.04
CA THR A 32 28.94 33.20 4.09
C THR A 32 28.74 31.85 4.78
N ILE A 33 29.59 31.48 5.73
CA ILE A 33 29.44 30.24 6.52
C ILE A 33 28.12 30.25 7.30
N ILE A 34 27.79 31.36 7.97
CA ILE A 34 26.55 31.50 8.73
C ILE A 34 25.33 31.36 7.80
N ARG A 35 25.34 31.99 6.63
CA ARG A 35 24.26 31.88 5.64
C ARG A 35 24.11 30.47 5.09
N SER A 36 25.21 29.80 4.77
CA SER A 36 25.21 28.41 4.33
C SER A 36 24.68 27.46 5.41
N PHE A 37 24.97 27.73 6.68
CA PHE A 37 24.42 26.95 7.80
C PHE A 37 22.89 27.14 7.93
N TYR A 38 22.39 28.37 7.82
CA TYR A 38 20.94 28.61 7.78
C TYR A 38 20.28 27.91 6.58
N ALA A 39 20.93 27.96 5.41
CA ALA A 39 20.44 27.26 4.22
C ALA A 39 20.42 25.73 4.42
N PHE A 40 21.44 25.16 5.06
CA PHE A 40 21.47 23.74 5.41
C PHE A 40 20.24 23.33 6.22
N ILE A 41 19.96 24.06 7.30
CA ILE A 41 18.81 23.78 8.17
C ILE A 41 17.52 23.94 7.39
N ALA A 42 17.35 25.04 6.63
CA ALA A 42 16.14 25.30 5.87
C ALA A 42 15.84 24.18 4.85
N PHE A 43 16.85 23.75 4.09
CA PHE A 43 16.69 22.66 3.12
C PHE A 43 16.49 21.29 3.77
N ALA A 44 17.12 21.02 4.92
CA ALA A 44 16.90 19.79 5.68
C ALA A 44 15.45 19.73 6.20
N VAL A 45 14.93 20.83 6.76
CA VAL A 45 13.53 20.92 7.19
C VAL A 45 12.59 20.76 6.00
N LEU A 46 12.89 21.39 4.87
CA LEU A 46 12.09 21.27 3.65
C LEU A 46 12.05 19.82 3.12
N ALA A 47 13.21 19.16 3.04
CA ALA A 47 13.31 17.76 2.63
C ALA A 47 12.55 16.84 3.60
N PHE A 48 12.61 17.14 4.91
CA PHE A 48 11.83 16.42 5.90
C PHE A 48 10.32 16.60 5.65
N ALA A 49 9.85 17.84 5.47
CA ALA A 49 8.43 18.11 5.23
C ALA A 49 7.93 17.41 3.95
N ILE A 50 8.64 17.58 2.83
CA ILE A 50 8.32 16.95 1.55
C ILE A 50 8.31 15.42 1.69
N GLY A 51 9.35 14.84 2.30
CA GLY A 51 9.41 13.40 2.50
C GLY A 51 8.26 12.86 3.36
N THR A 52 7.74 13.66 4.30
CA THR A 52 6.58 13.28 5.12
C THR A 52 5.30 13.31 4.29
N VAL A 53 5.09 14.37 3.52
CA VAL A 53 3.93 14.49 2.62
C VAL A 53 3.93 13.38 1.57
N LEU A 54 5.06 13.14 0.91
CA LEU A 54 5.19 12.03 -0.05
C LEU A 54 5.00 10.68 0.63
N GLY A 55 5.55 10.49 1.83
CA GLY A 55 5.33 9.28 2.60
C GLY A 55 3.86 9.02 2.94
N THR A 56 3.08 10.07 3.20
CA THR A 56 1.63 9.93 3.41
C THR A 56 0.87 9.67 2.11
N LEU A 57 1.29 10.28 1.01
CA LEU A 57 0.59 10.21 -0.27
C LEU A 57 0.87 8.90 -1.03
N LEU A 58 2.07 8.35 -0.88
CA LEU A 58 2.51 7.11 -1.50
C LEU A 58 2.33 5.88 -0.58
N LYS A 59 1.65 6.03 0.57
CA LYS A 59 1.33 4.88 1.42
C LYS A 59 0.40 3.93 0.66
N PRO A 60 0.85 2.71 0.29
CA PRO A 60 -0.07 1.74 -0.26
C PRO A 60 -1.13 1.42 0.81
N SER A 61 -2.38 1.27 0.39
CA SER A 61 -3.45 0.79 1.28
C SER A 61 -3.06 -0.61 1.77
N ALA A 62 -2.54 -0.70 2.99
CA ALA A 62 -2.17 -1.98 3.57
C ALA A 62 -3.46 -2.79 3.83
N SER A 63 -3.61 -3.91 3.11
CA SER A 63 -4.45 -5.02 3.55
C SER A 63 -3.98 -5.46 4.96
N PRO A 64 -4.87 -5.81 5.89
CA PRO A 64 -4.52 -6.04 7.28
C PRO A 64 -3.90 -7.43 7.44
N LEU A 65 -2.65 -7.62 7.00
CA LEU A 65 -1.83 -8.73 7.46
C LEU A 65 -0.59 -8.18 8.15
N GLY A 66 -0.54 -8.44 9.46
CA GLY A 66 0.61 -8.48 10.36
C GLY A 66 1.83 -7.66 10.01
N GLY A 67 2.09 -6.64 10.83
CA GLY A 67 3.40 -5.99 10.88
C GLY A 67 4.47 -7.02 11.29
N GLN A 68 5.21 -7.51 10.30
CA GLN A 68 6.52 -8.11 10.51
C GLN A 68 7.62 -7.08 10.16
N PRO A 69 8.75 -7.09 10.88
CA PRO A 69 9.87 -6.20 10.60
C PRO A 69 10.37 -6.39 9.16
N GLU A 70 10.78 -5.30 8.49
CA GLU A 70 11.17 -5.32 7.06
C GLU A 70 12.36 -6.26 6.75
N GLU A 71 13.01 -6.85 7.77
CA GLU A 71 14.07 -7.86 7.66
C GLU A 71 13.60 -9.20 7.04
N GLU A 72 12.30 -9.51 7.06
CA GLU A 72 11.73 -10.78 6.54
C GLU A 72 11.09 -10.65 5.15
N ARG A 73 11.20 -9.50 4.48
CA ARG A 73 10.70 -9.35 3.11
C ARG A 73 11.61 -10.09 2.12
N GLY A 74 11.17 -11.28 1.71
CA GLY A 74 11.81 -12.09 0.67
C GLY A 74 12.26 -13.48 1.13
N SER A 75 12.07 -13.84 2.40
CA SER A 75 12.45 -15.15 2.95
C SER A 75 11.28 -16.11 3.18
N VAL A 76 10.04 -15.63 3.11
CA VAL A 76 8.85 -16.49 3.26
C VAL A 76 8.46 -17.02 1.88
N LEU A 77 9.16 -18.06 1.44
CA LEU A 77 8.70 -18.93 0.36
C LEU A 77 7.81 -19.98 1.02
N ASP A 78 6.49 -19.79 0.96
CA ASP A 78 5.55 -20.81 1.41
C ASP A 78 5.57 -21.94 0.38
N LEU A 79 6.38 -22.97 0.65
CA LEU A 79 6.50 -24.19 -0.15
C LEU A 79 5.40 -25.22 0.20
N ALA A 80 4.43 -24.84 1.03
CA ALA A 80 3.27 -25.68 1.29
C ALA A 80 2.28 -25.60 0.12
N THR A 81 2.54 -26.41 -0.91
CA THR A 81 1.49 -26.77 -1.88
C THR A 81 0.43 -27.58 -1.12
N PRO A 82 -0.86 -27.20 -1.15
CA PRO A 82 -1.92 -28.03 -0.59
C PRO A 82 -1.87 -29.46 -1.17
N GLU A 83 -2.25 -30.46 -0.38
CA GLU A 83 -2.19 -31.92 -0.67
C GLU A 83 -3.03 -32.38 -1.89
N ASP A 84 -3.60 -31.45 -2.67
CA ASP A 84 -4.51 -31.69 -3.79
C ASP A 84 -3.77 -32.04 -5.11
N ASP A 85 -2.46 -32.28 -5.05
CA ASP A 85 -1.63 -32.67 -6.21
C ASP A 85 -2.14 -33.94 -6.90
N SER A 86 -2.79 -34.84 -6.15
CA SER A 86 -3.37 -36.07 -6.72
C SER A 86 -4.59 -35.79 -7.60
N GLU A 87 -5.51 -34.94 -7.13
CA GLU A 87 -6.69 -34.52 -7.90
C GLU A 87 -6.31 -33.69 -9.13
N LEU A 88 -5.32 -32.80 -9.00
CA LEU A 88 -4.80 -32.00 -10.11
C LEU A 88 -4.08 -32.88 -11.14
N SER A 89 -3.28 -33.85 -10.68
CA SER A 89 -2.61 -34.80 -11.58
C SER A 89 -3.61 -35.68 -12.33
N ASP A 90 -4.73 -36.07 -11.70
CA ASP A 90 -5.76 -36.88 -12.35
C ASP A 90 -6.59 -36.05 -13.34
N LEU A 91 -6.88 -34.78 -13.03
CA LEU A 91 -7.49 -33.85 -13.98
C LEU A 91 -6.60 -33.59 -15.20
N MET A 92 -5.29 -33.38 -15.01
CA MET A 92 -4.34 -33.20 -16.10
C MET A 92 -4.20 -34.45 -16.97
N LYS A 93 -4.17 -35.64 -16.36
CA LYS A 93 -4.16 -36.91 -17.10
C LYS A 93 -5.44 -37.07 -17.91
N SER A 94 -6.60 -36.76 -17.33
CA SER A 94 -7.90 -36.87 -18.02
C SER A 94 -8.03 -35.94 -19.24
N GLN A 95 -7.33 -34.79 -19.23
CA GLN A 95 -7.25 -33.85 -20.36
C GLN A 95 -6.29 -34.32 -21.47
N TRP A 96 -5.24 -35.05 -21.12
CA TRP A 96 -4.24 -35.57 -22.08
C TRP A 96 -4.62 -36.91 -22.69
N SER A 97 -5.41 -37.74 -22.00
CA SER A 97 -6.02 -38.92 -22.57
C SER A 97 -7.24 -38.51 -23.41
N SER A 98 -7.04 -38.39 -24.72
CA SER A 98 -8.10 -38.23 -25.72
C SER A 98 -9.03 -39.47 -25.76
N GLU A 99 -9.85 -39.67 -24.74
CA GLU A 99 -11.07 -40.48 -24.87
C GLU A 99 -12.21 -39.60 -25.39
N PRO A 100 -13.14 -40.17 -26.19
CA PRO A 100 -14.18 -39.39 -26.82
C PRO A 100 -15.04 -38.75 -25.74
N ALA A 101 -15.22 -37.43 -25.88
CA ALA A 101 -16.10 -36.60 -25.07
C ALA A 101 -17.39 -37.36 -24.71
N ARG A 102 -17.63 -37.53 -23.40
CA ARG A 102 -18.98 -37.80 -22.90
C ARG A 102 -19.91 -36.77 -23.57
N PRO A 103 -21.09 -37.18 -24.07
CA PRO A 103 -21.95 -36.28 -24.82
C PRO A 103 -22.16 -35.03 -23.99
N ALA A 104 -21.83 -33.88 -24.59
CA ALA A 104 -21.98 -32.58 -23.98
C ALA A 104 -23.38 -32.51 -23.36
N MET A 105 -23.45 -32.50 -22.03
CA MET A 105 -24.63 -31.97 -21.38
C MET A 105 -24.65 -30.51 -21.79
N ASP A 106 -25.56 -30.19 -22.72
CA ASP A 106 -25.85 -28.85 -23.16
C ASP A 106 -25.84 -27.92 -21.95
N PHE A 107 -25.09 -26.82 -22.06
CA PHE A 107 -25.03 -25.79 -21.05
C PHE A 107 -26.46 -25.30 -20.78
N GLN A 108 -27.04 -25.74 -19.67
CA GLN A 108 -28.31 -25.23 -19.17
C GLN A 108 -27.96 -24.07 -18.24
N PRO A 109 -28.04 -22.80 -18.69
CA PRO A 109 -27.75 -21.67 -17.82
C PRO A 109 -28.69 -21.72 -16.61
N LEU A 110 -28.10 -21.71 -15.41
CA LEU A 110 -28.84 -21.62 -14.16
C LEU A 110 -29.66 -20.32 -14.20
N GLN A 111 -30.98 -20.43 -14.23
CA GLN A 111 -31.86 -19.27 -14.14
C GLN A 111 -31.67 -18.64 -12.76
N PRO A 112 -31.09 -17.43 -12.64
CA PRO A 112 -30.97 -16.81 -11.34
C PRO A 112 -32.39 -16.49 -10.85
N SER A 113 -32.77 -17.07 -9.71
CA SER A 113 -33.98 -16.66 -9.00
C SER A 113 -33.83 -15.17 -8.67
N ARG A 114 -34.71 -14.37 -9.25
CA ARG A 114 -34.71 -12.91 -9.18
C ARG A 114 -34.36 -12.45 -7.77
N LEU A 115 -33.32 -11.63 -7.65
CA LEU A 115 -33.07 -10.84 -6.46
C LEU A 115 -34.29 -9.93 -6.29
N VAL A 116 -35.22 -10.36 -5.44
CA VAL A 116 -36.25 -9.48 -4.91
C VAL A 116 -35.47 -8.49 -4.06
N SER A 117 -35.32 -7.27 -4.58
CA SER A 117 -34.99 -6.13 -3.74
C SER A 117 -35.99 -6.13 -2.59
N VAL A 118 -35.50 -6.34 -1.36
CA VAL A 118 -36.32 -6.25 -0.16
C VAL A 118 -36.70 -4.77 -0.02
N ASP A 119 -37.76 -4.39 -0.72
CA ASP A 119 -38.31 -3.04 -0.81
C ASP A 119 -39.16 -2.70 0.42
N ASN A 120 -38.91 -3.39 1.54
CA ASN A 120 -39.68 -3.20 2.76
C ASN A 120 -38.80 -3.46 3.99
N VAL A 121 -37.79 -2.61 4.14
CA VAL A 121 -37.16 -2.39 5.43
C VAL A 121 -38.20 -1.68 6.30
N ASN A 122 -38.81 -2.41 7.22
CA ASN A 122 -39.83 -1.88 8.13
C ASN A 122 -39.21 -0.75 8.98
N THR A 123 -39.68 0.48 8.76
CA THR A 123 -39.24 1.70 9.46
C THR A 123 -39.34 1.56 11.00
N GLU A 124 -40.25 0.72 11.48
CA GLU A 124 -40.45 0.39 12.91
C GLU A 124 -39.18 -0.17 13.57
N ASP A 125 -38.48 -1.07 12.89
CA ASP A 125 -37.28 -1.75 13.43
C ASP A 125 -36.09 -0.79 13.55
N MET A 126 -35.99 0.17 12.61
CA MET A 126 -34.97 1.23 12.66
C MET A 126 -35.22 2.20 13.81
N VAL A 127 -36.47 2.58 14.08
CA VAL A 127 -36.83 3.45 15.21
C VAL A 127 -36.51 2.76 16.54
N GLN A 128 -36.77 1.46 16.63
CA GLN A 128 -36.48 0.69 17.83
C GLN A 128 -34.97 0.52 18.07
N ALA A 129 -34.19 0.34 17.00
CA ALA A 129 -32.72 0.28 17.08
C ALA A 129 -32.10 1.62 17.54
N VAL A 130 -32.57 2.76 17.00
CA VAL A 130 -32.13 4.10 17.45
C VAL A 130 -32.47 4.35 18.91
N ARG A 131 -33.63 3.87 19.37
CA ARG A 131 -34.05 4.03 20.77
C ARG A 131 -33.15 3.23 21.72
N ARG A 132 -32.81 1.98 21.37
CA ARG A 132 -31.88 1.17 22.18
C ARG A 132 -30.47 1.75 22.20
N MET A 133 -29.99 2.32 21.10
CA MET A 133 -28.66 2.93 21.04
C MET A 133 -28.55 4.20 21.91
N LYS A 134 -29.65 4.90 22.18
CA LYS A 134 -29.67 6.10 23.02
C LYS A 134 -29.71 5.77 24.54
N ASP A 135 -30.19 4.58 24.87
CA ASP A 135 -30.36 4.14 26.26
C ASP A 135 -29.12 3.39 26.82
N GLU A 136 -28.07 3.19 26.02
CA GLU A 136 -26.68 2.89 26.46
C GLU A 136 -25.85 4.17 26.62
#